data_AF-G3BFU7-F1
#
_entry.id   AF-G3BFU7-F1
#
_cell.length_a   1.000
_cell.length_b   1.000
_cell.length_c   1.000
_cell.angle_alpha   90.00
_cell.angle_beta   90.00
_cell.angle_gamma   90.00
#
_symmetry.space_group_name_H-M   'P 1'
#
loop_
_entity.id
_entity.type
_entity.pdbx_description
1 polymer ?
#
loop_
_entity_poly.entity_id
_entity_poly.type
_entity_poly.pdbx_seq_one_letter_code
_entity_poly.pdbx_strand_id
1 'polypeptide(L)'
;MVEHIGSQVNVPGTRGKGILRYHGSIHGKTGIFAGIELLGPIALTRGKNSGDVEGFKYFEVQSPMSGLFLPFERLKAVNPQIDHTRDMINEATLNFNNDTLDDEIPTFSGLSSPNYSLQPILKQYESELDERDRKISKIRNEFESAREDWRQNLDIMVNTYEANEAYYETKIRELQSKEIKALQQQLDKTNSTKLLCERENTIKELEQKLGESLSKELDSLNINDAAAMNEMTFREEVEQLRLQLDARPTIEELTELQDNIDEMVRLHNNEVFFKQEELQRVTNENSKLQVRLERALEGSIITNRISDNTSHDSMTINSLPIYKPENDTDPSTGKDNWCGLCERDGHNSLNCPYENDIF
;
A
#
# COMPACT_ATOMS: atom_id res chain seq x y z
N MET A 1 54.32 14.19 22.96
CA MET A 1 53.90 15.60 23.12
C MET A 1 52.83 15.86 22.08
N VAL A 2 51.56 15.73 22.48
CA VAL A 2 50.36 15.60 21.60
C VAL A 2 49.32 16.68 21.98
N GLU A 3 49.74 17.74 22.65
CA GLU A 3 48.82 18.59 23.43
C GLU A 3 47.96 19.55 22.58
N HIS A 4 48.27 19.71 21.30
CA HIS A 4 47.60 20.68 20.43
C HIS A 4 46.79 20.05 19.28
N ILE A 5 46.81 18.72 19.13
CA ILE A 5 45.94 18.05 18.15
C ILE A 5 44.48 18.24 18.58
N GLY A 6 43.63 18.67 17.66
CA GLY A 6 42.24 19.05 17.87
C GLY A 6 42.03 20.55 18.09
N SER A 7 43.10 21.33 18.28
CA SER A 7 42.98 22.79 18.45
C SER A 7 42.68 23.50 17.13
N GLN A 8 41.91 24.58 17.20
CA GLN A 8 41.66 25.46 16.06
C GLN A 8 42.86 26.38 15.84
N VAL A 9 43.32 26.47 14.60
CA VAL A 9 44.53 27.18 14.18
C VAL A 9 44.25 28.11 13.00
N ASN A 10 44.94 29.23 12.93
CA ASN A 10 44.93 30.13 11.79
C ASN A 10 45.83 29.57 10.68
N VAL A 11 45.38 29.63 9.42
CA VAL A 11 46.12 29.05 8.29
C VAL A 11 46.98 30.14 7.61
N PRO A 12 48.32 29.98 7.54
CA PRO A 12 49.21 30.97 6.94
C PRO A 12 48.82 31.36 5.51
N GLY A 13 48.88 32.65 5.21
CA GLY A 13 48.58 33.19 3.87
C GLY A 13 47.10 33.33 3.55
N THR A 14 46.21 33.10 4.52
CA THR A 14 44.75 33.33 4.38
C THR A 14 44.13 33.82 5.69
N ARG A 15 42.91 34.36 5.62
CA ARG A 15 42.09 34.66 6.81
C ARG A 15 41.32 33.44 7.36
N GLY A 16 41.58 32.25 6.81
CA GLY A 16 40.87 31.03 7.16
C GLY A 16 41.40 30.33 8.41
N LYS A 17 40.56 29.49 9.01
CA LYS A 17 40.88 28.64 10.16
C LYS A 17 40.79 27.16 9.81
N GLY A 18 41.52 26.34 10.54
CA GLY A 18 41.46 24.88 10.44
C GLY A 18 41.64 24.22 11.80
N ILE A 19 41.53 22.90 11.84
CA ILE A 19 41.77 22.08 13.03
C ILE A 19 43.08 21.33 12.82
N LEU A 20 44.02 21.46 13.76
CA LEU A 20 45.26 20.68 13.72
C LEU A 20 44.95 19.21 13.98
N ARG A 21 45.13 18.34 12.99
CA ARG A 21 44.83 16.90 13.08
C ARG A 21 46.07 16.02 13.22
N TYR A 22 47.21 16.50 12.75
CA TYR A 22 48.46 15.73 12.74
C TYR A 22 49.68 16.62 12.97
N HIS A 23 50.69 16.09 13.67
CA HIS A 23 52.01 16.69 13.84
C HIS A 23 53.07 15.59 13.77
N GLY A 24 53.97 15.64 12.79
CA GLY A 24 55.04 14.65 12.65
C GLY A 24 55.69 14.60 11.28
N SER A 25 56.55 13.61 11.08
CA SER A 25 57.21 13.33 9.80
C SER A 25 56.27 12.61 8.83
N ILE A 26 56.29 12.99 7.55
CA ILE A 26 55.52 12.34 6.49
C ILE A 26 56.45 11.39 5.72
N HIS A 27 55.96 10.19 5.42
CA HIS A 27 56.66 9.21 4.59
C HIS A 27 57.15 9.85 3.28
N GLY A 28 58.43 9.63 2.96
CA GLY A 28 59.06 10.17 1.75
C GLY A 28 59.32 11.69 1.76
N LYS A 29 59.03 12.42 2.84
CA LYS A 29 59.31 13.86 2.97
C LYS A 29 60.21 14.13 4.18
N THR A 30 61.14 15.08 4.03
CA THR A 30 62.05 15.49 5.11
C THR A 30 61.46 16.64 5.92
N GLY A 31 61.60 16.58 7.24
CA GLY A 31 61.10 17.61 8.17
C GLY A 31 59.82 17.24 8.91
N ILE A 32 59.33 18.17 9.74
CA ILE A 32 58.12 18.01 10.55
C ILE A 32 56.98 18.83 9.95
N PHE A 33 55.83 18.18 9.80
CA PHE A 33 54.65 18.73 9.16
C PHE A 33 53.46 18.75 10.12
N ALA A 34 52.62 19.76 9.93
CA ALA A 34 51.27 19.81 10.46
C ALA A 34 50.28 19.36 9.39
N GLY A 35 49.39 18.44 9.75
CA GLY A 35 48.19 18.13 8.98
C GLY A 35 47.00 18.89 9.57
N ILE A 36 46.33 19.68 8.75
CA ILE A 36 45.21 20.54 9.15
C ILE A 36 43.98 20.15 8.35
N GLU A 37 42.85 20.01 9.03
CA GLU A 37 41.54 19.97 8.39
C GLU A 37 41.01 21.40 8.27
N LEU A 38 40.83 21.89 7.05
CA LEU A 38 40.39 23.25 6.78
C LEU A 38 38.89 23.40 7.04
N LEU A 39 38.48 24.53 7.64
CA LEU A 39 37.07 24.82 7.94
C LEU A 39 36.48 25.88 7.01
N GLY A 40 35.21 25.73 6.65
CA GLY A 40 34.48 26.72 5.86
C GLY A 40 34.98 26.86 4.41
N PRO A 41 34.83 28.05 3.78
CA PRO A 41 35.11 28.24 2.35
C PRO A 41 36.56 27.97 1.93
N ILE A 42 37.51 28.03 2.86
CA ILE A 42 38.93 27.74 2.54
C ILE A 42 39.18 26.26 2.28
N ALA A 43 38.32 25.36 2.75
CA ALA A 43 38.43 23.93 2.48
C ALA A 43 38.31 23.64 0.98
N LEU A 44 37.39 24.31 0.29
CA LEU A 44 37.15 24.14 -1.14
C LEU A 44 38.27 24.72 -2.01
N THR A 45 38.91 25.80 -1.56
CA THR A 45 39.90 26.54 -2.35
C THR A 45 41.34 26.11 -2.09
N ARG A 46 41.64 25.58 -0.89
CA ARG A 46 43.02 25.26 -0.46
C ARG A 46 43.21 23.84 0.05
N GLY A 47 42.14 23.10 0.24
CA GLY A 47 42.21 21.68 0.55
C GLY A 47 42.86 20.92 -0.61
N LYS A 48 43.65 19.89 -0.28
CA LYS A 48 44.44 19.13 -1.27
C LYS A 48 44.35 17.62 -1.12
N ASN A 49 44.05 17.13 0.06
CA ASN A 49 44.06 15.70 0.37
C ASN A 49 42.97 15.35 1.38
N SER A 50 42.75 14.06 1.61
CA SER A 50 41.77 13.58 2.59
C SER A 50 42.44 13.04 3.86
N GLY A 51 43.60 13.60 4.21
CA GLY A 51 44.40 13.19 5.37
C GLY A 51 45.44 12.12 5.07
N ASP A 52 45.67 11.80 3.79
CA ASP A 52 46.66 10.84 3.30
C ASP A 52 47.70 11.49 2.38
N VAL A 53 48.88 10.86 2.29
CA VAL A 53 49.95 11.19 1.34
C VAL A 53 50.51 9.88 0.77
N GLU A 54 50.48 9.73 -0.55
CA GLU A 54 51.05 8.58 -1.27
C GLU A 54 50.53 7.22 -0.73
N GLY A 55 49.25 7.17 -0.34
CA GLY A 55 48.58 5.96 0.18
C GLY A 55 48.74 5.73 1.69
N PHE A 56 49.56 6.51 2.38
CA PHE A 56 49.68 6.48 3.83
C PHE A 56 48.72 7.48 4.47
N LYS A 57 47.83 7.00 5.33
CA LYS A 57 46.85 7.84 6.04
C LYS A 57 47.42 8.35 7.35
N TYR A 58 47.39 9.66 7.57
CA TYR A 58 47.93 10.33 8.76
C TYR A 58 46.82 10.89 9.67
N PHE A 59 45.72 11.34 9.09
CA PHE A 59 44.55 11.80 9.83
C PHE A 59 43.26 11.60 9.03
N GLU A 60 42.13 11.85 9.68
CA GLU A 60 40.81 11.81 9.07
C GLU A 60 40.24 13.21 8.92
N VAL A 61 39.49 13.40 7.83
CA VAL A 61 38.75 14.62 7.53
C VAL A 61 37.27 14.31 7.44
N GLN A 62 36.43 15.25 7.86
CA GLN A 62 34.97 15.16 7.74
C GLN A 62 34.52 15.47 6.31
N SER A 63 35.17 16.45 5.68
CA SER A 63 34.90 16.84 4.29
C SER A 63 35.99 16.31 3.36
N PRO A 64 35.66 15.60 2.27
CA PRO A 64 36.65 15.13 1.31
C PRO A 64 37.52 16.28 0.78
N MET A 65 38.81 16.00 0.55
CA MET A 65 39.79 16.96 0.05
C MET A 65 40.00 18.22 0.90
N SER A 66 39.50 18.28 2.13
CA SER A 66 39.68 19.44 3.02
C SER A 66 41.02 19.47 3.77
N GLY A 67 41.83 18.41 3.67
CA GLY A 67 43.11 18.27 4.35
C GLY A 67 44.23 19.05 3.68
N LEU A 68 45.11 19.62 4.50
CA LEU A 68 46.30 20.35 4.08
C LEU A 68 47.51 20.00 4.94
N PHE A 69 48.63 19.64 4.32
CA PHE A 69 49.92 19.51 4.99
C PHE A 69 50.78 20.75 4.76
N LEU A 70 51.43 21.23 5.81
CA LEU A 70 52.41 22.32 5.75
C LEU A 70 53.53 22.10 6.77
N PRO A 71 54.73 22.67 6.57
CA PRO A 71 55.79 22.63 7.58
C PRO A 71 55.31 23.22 8.91
N PHE A 72 55.58 22.52 10.01
CA PHE A 72 55.06 22.90 11.34
C PHE A 72 55.54 24.30 11.76
N GLU A 73 56.78 24.66 11.43
CA GLU A 73 57.32 26.01 11.71
C GLU A 73 56.50 27.14 11.07
N ARG A 74 55.95 26.91 9.87
CA ARG A 74 55.10 27.90 9.19
C ARG A 74 53.77 28.06 9.90
N LEU A 75 53.22 26.98 10.45
CA LEU A 75 51.99 27.04 11.22
C LEU A 75 52.22 27.78 12.55
N LYS A 76 53.34 27.48 13.22
CA LYS A 76 53.76 28.12 14.47
C LYS A 76 53.89 29.63 14.34
N ALA A 77 54.46 30.12 13.24
CA ALA A 77 54.65 31.56 13.01
C ALA A 77 53.36 32.40 13.06
N VAL A 78 52.20 31.81 12.75
CA VAL A 78 50.89 32.50 12.80
C VAL A 78 50.00 32.00 13.95
N ASN A 79 50.51 31.08 14.76
CA ASN A 79 49.83 30.51 15.93
C ASN A 79 50.81 30.36 17.10
N PRO A 80 51.22 31.46 17.75
CA PRO A 80 52.16 31.42 18.88
C PRO A 80 51.67 30.56 20.04
N GLN A 81 50.35 30.39 20.21
CA GLN A 81 49.73 29.59 21.26
C GLN A 81 50.03 28.07 21.18
N ILE A 82 50.56 27.60 20.04
CA ILE A 82 50.95 26.19 19.84
C ILE A 82 52.40 25.95 20.32
N ASP A 83 53.08 27.00 20.81
CA ASP A 83 54.48 26.95 21.27
C ASP A 83 54.65 26.62 22.76
N HIS A 84 53.55 26.46 23.52
CA HIS A 84 53.61 26.29 24.97
C HIS A 84 54.01 24.89 25.45
N THR A 85 55.06 24.32 24.87
CA THR A 85 55.69 23.09 25.38
C THR A 85 57.19 23.24 25.65
N ARG A 86 57.70 24.45 25.93
CA ARG A 86 59.07 24.56 26.47
C ARG A 86 59.43 25.68 27.46
N ASP A 87 58.58 26.68 27.73
CA ASP A 87 59.01 27.83 28.55
C ASP A 87 58.41 27.93 29.98
N MET A 88 57.49 27.04 30.37
CA MET A 88 56.90 27.06 31.73
C MET A 88 57.71 26.31 32.82
N ILE A 89 58.94 25.87 32.54
CA ILE A 89 59.85 25.31 33.57
C ILE A 89 61.11 26.19 33.79
N ASN A 90 61.37 27.20 32.95
CA ASN A 90 62.61 27.98 33.06
C ASN A 90 62.45 29.49 33.36
N GLU A 91 61.23 30.01 33.57
CA GLU A 91 61.01 31.39 34.06
C GLU A 91 60.67 31.49 35.57
N ALA A 92 61.06 30.48 36.36
CA ALA A 92 61.02 30.56 37.83
C ALA A 92 62.40 30.54 38.50
N THR A 93 63.49 30.61 37.71
CA THR A 93 64.84 30.70 38.28
C THR A 93 65.70 31.63 37.43
N LEU A 94 65.62 32.94 37.66
CA LEU A 94 66.77 33.86 37.66
C LEU A 94 66.34 35.19 38.32
N ASN A 95 66.77 35.33 39.58
CA ASN A 95 67.22 36.57 40.23
C ASN A 95 66.18 37.61 40.65
N PHE A 96 65.34 37.23 41.62
CA PHE A 96 65.14 38.11 42.77
C PHE A 96 66.39 38.02 43.64
N ASN A 97 67.34 38.94 43.43
CA ASN A 97 68.35 39.20 44.44
C ASN A 97 67.67 39.94 45.59
N ASN A 98 67.33 39.18 46.62
CA ASN A 98 67.21 39.69 47.97
C ASN A 98 68.63 40.07 48.44
N ASP A 99 69.03 41.32 48.24
CA ASP A 99 70.05 41.94 49.08
C ASP A 99 69.34 42.92 50.02
N THR A 100 69.17 42.42 51.25
CA THR A 100 69.35 43.13 52.51
C THR A 100 69.03 44.64 52.52
N LEU A 101 67.82 44.95 52.97
CA LEU A 101 67.56 46.15 53.75
C LEU A 101 68.25 46.00 55.10
N ASP A 102 69.42 46.59 55.25
CA ASP A 102 69.95 47.04 56.54
C ASP A 102 70.11 48.57 56.46
N ASP A 103 69.39 49.23 57.38
CA ASP A 103 69.72 50.48 58.06
C ASP A 103 70.41 51.61 57.28
N GLU A 104 69.67 52.69 57.02
CA GLU A 104 69.81 53.94 57.77
C GLU A 104 68.76 54.96 57.31
N ILE A 105 68.02 55.51 58.26
CA ILE A 105 67.09 56.64 58.07
C ILE A 105 67.92 57.94 58.12
N PRO A 106 68.02 58.75 57.05
CA PRO A 106 68.43 60.14 57.19
C PRO A 106 67.19 60.96 57.56
N THR A 107 67.24 61.43 58.80
CA THR A 107 66.33 62.36 59.45
C THR A 107 65.87 63.52 58.57
N PHE A 108 64.55 63.72 58.61
CA PHE A 108 63.81 64.90 58.17
C PHE A 108 64.28 66.15 58.93
N SER A 109 65.19 66.93 58.34
CA SER A 109 65.50 68.28 58.81
C SER A 109 66.21 69.08 57.71
N GLY A 110 65.45 69.75 56.84
CA GLY A 110 66.05 70.66 55.88
C GLY A 110 65.21 71.06 54.66
N LEU A 111 63.94 71.46 54.84
CA LEU A 111 63.21 72.20 53.81
C LEU A 111 62.63 73.47 54.40
N SER A 112 63.52 74.42 54.66
CA SER A 112 63.19 75.83 54.75
C SER A 112 64.10 76.58 53.78
N SER A 113 63.47 77.20 52.77
CA SER A 113 64.01 78.13 51.75
C SER A 113 64.56 77.52 50.45
N PRO A 114 64.50 78.28 49.34
CA PRO A 114 63.28 78.83 48.75
C PRO A 114 63.15 78.35 47.29
N ASN A 115 61.93 77.99 46.92
CA ASN A 115 61.31 78.02 45.60
C ASN A 115 62.11 78.69 44.45
N TYR A 116 63.17 78.04 43.94
CA TYR A 116 63.84 78.46 42.72
C TYR A 116 64.27 77.26 41.86
N SER A 117 63.73 77.28 40.63
CA SER A 117 64.19 76.60 39.41
C SER A 117 63.71 75.18 39.08
N LEU A 118 62.53 74.74 39.53
CA LEU A 118 61.81 73.61 38.91
C LEU A 118 60.78 74.05 37.86
N GLN A 119 60.18 75.23 38.02
CA GLN A 119 59.24 75.80 37.05
C GLN A 119 59.78 75.92 35.60
N PRO A 120 61.02 76.37 35.34
CA PRO A 120 61.52 76.46 33.97
C PRO A 120 61.70 75.07 33.32
N ILE A 121 62.10 74.06 34.10
CA ILE A 121 62.27 72.68 33.64
C ILE A 121 60.91 72.03 33.37
N LEU A 122 59.92 72.25 34.25
CA LEU A 122 58.55 71.79 34.04
C LEU A 122 57.93 72.41 32.78
N LYS A 123 58.10 73.72 32.59
CA LYS A 123 57.65 74.41 31.37
C LYS A 123 58.32 73.89 30.10
N GLN A 124 59.59 73.48 30.20
CA GLN A 124 60.29 72.84 29.08
C GLN A 124 59.69 71.46 28.78
N TYR A 125 59.46 70.61 29.79
CA TYR A 125 58.81 69.30 29.59
C TYR A 125 57.38 69.41 29.08
N GLU A 126 56.59 70.38 29.57
CA GLU A 126 55.25 70.67 29.06
C GLU A 126 55.29 71.04 27.57
N SER A 127 56.25 71.89 27.16
CA SER A 127 56.44 72.23 25.75
C SER A 127 56.86 71.04 24.90
N GLU A 128 57.72 70.15 25.42
CA GLU A 128 58.14 68.93 24.72
C GLU A 128 57.00 67.91 24.59
N LEU A 129 56.14 67.80 25.61
CA LEU A 129 54.95 66.95 25.59
C LEU A 129 53.94 67.47 24.55
N ASP A 130 53.65 68.78 24.56
CA ASP A 130 52.78 69.40 23.55
C ASP A 130 53.31 69.19 22.12
N GLU A 131 54.62 69.29 21.92
CA GLU A 131 55.24 69.05 20.62
C GLU A 131 55.12 67.58 20.20
N ARG A 132 55.31 66.64 21.13
CA ARG A 132 55.13 65.20 20.89
C ARG A 132 53.68 64.86 20.60
N ASP A 133 52.73 65.41 21.35
CA ASP A 133 51.30 65.19 21.15
C ASP A 133 50.84 65.74 19.80
N ARG A 134 51.36 66.89 19.37
CA ARG A 134 51.14 67.41 18.00
C ARG A 134 51.71 66.47 16.94
N LYS A 135 52.91 65.92 17.13
CA LYS A 135 53.51 64.95 16.21
C LYS A 135 52.69 63.66 16.13
N ILE A 136 52.25 63.13 17.28
CA ILE A 136 51.39 61.95 17.36
C ILE A 136 50.06 62.22 16.65
N SER A 137 49.43 63.36 16.90
CA SER A 137 48.18 63.74 16.24
C SER A 137 48.35 63.87 14.72
N LYS A 138 49.47 64.44 14.26
CA LYS A 138 49.77 64.56 12.83
C LYS A 138 49.92 63.19 12.17
N ILE A 139 50.73 62.30 12.76
CA ILE A 139 50.93 60.94 12.26
C ILE A 139 49.62 60.14 12.28
N ARG A 140 48.80 60.31 13.33
CA ARG A 140 47.47 59.67 13.41
C ARG A 140 46.55 60.16 12.28
N ASN A 141 46.51 61.46 12.01
CA ASN A 141 45.70 62.02 10.94
C ASN A 141 46.19 61.58 9.55
N GLU A 142 47.51 61.53 9.34
CA GLU A 142 48.11 61.02 8.11
C GLU A 142 47.78 59.54 7.89
N PHE A 143 47.86 58.73 8.96
CA PHE A 143 47.48 57.32 8.90
C PHE A 143 45.99 57.14 8.62
N GLU A 144 45.13 57.96 9.23
CA GLU A 144 43.69 57.91 9.00
C GLU A 144 43.34 58.32 7.56
N SER A 145 43.96 59.37 7.02
CA SER A 145 43.81 59.77 5.62
C SER A 145 44.25 58.66 4.67
N ALA A 146 45.43 58.07 4.90
CA ALA A 146 45.93 56.97 4.08
C ALA A 146 45.04 55.72 4.16
N ARG A 147 44.47 55.46 5.34
CA ARG A 147 43.51 54.36 5.55
C ARG A 147 42.23 54.60 4.76
N GLU A 148 41.75 55.83 4.74
CA GLU A 148 40.54 56.20 4.01
C GLU A 148 40.75 56.16 2.49
N ASP A 149 41.89 56.65 2.00
CA ASP A 149 42.27 56.53 0.59
C ASP A 149 42.37 55.06 0.15
N TRP A 150 42.95 54.20 1.00
CA TRP A 150 43.03 52.77 0.73
C TRP A 150 41.65 52.10 0.72
N ARG A 151 40.74 52.51 1.62
CA ARG A 151 39.35 52.04 1.63
C ARG A 151 38.60 52.45 0.37
N GLN A 152 38.73 53.70 -0.06
CA GLN A 152 38.10 54.19 -1.29
C GLN A 152 38.63 53.45 -2.51
N ASN A 153 39.95 53.23 -2.59
CA ASN A 153 40.54 52.43 -3.67
C ASN A 153 40.01 50.99 -3.65
N LEU A 154 39.94 50.37 -2.47
CA LEU A 154 39.40 49.03 -2.31
C LEU A 154 37.92 48.96 -2.69
N ASP A 155 37.11 49.95 -2.32
CA ASP A 155 35.70 50.03 -2.67
C ASP A 155 35.51 50.13 -4.19
N ILE A 156 36.25 51.01 -4.86
CA ILE A 156 36.27 51.08 -6.33
C ILE A 156 36.67 49.73 -6.92
N MET A 157 37.73 49.12 -6.41
CA MET A 157 38.19 47.83 -6.90
C MET A 157 37.12 46.74 -6.74
N VAL A 158 36.53 46.59 -5.55
CA VAL A 158 35.47 45.62 -5.26
C VAL A 158 34.26 45.86 -6.15
N ASN A 159 33.76 47.09 -6.24
CA ASN A 159 32.63 47.44 -7.10
C ASN A 159 32.91 47.10 -8.58
N THR A 160 34.14 47.32 -9.06
CA THR A 160 34.51 46.94 -10.44
C THR A 160 34.56 45.42 -10.63
N TYR A 161 35.05 44.66 -9.66
CA TYR A 161 35.05 43.20 -9.73
C TYR A 161 33.64 42.63 -9.68
N GLU A 162 32.78 43.13 -8.80
CA GLU A 162 31.37 42.72 -8.70
C GLU A 162 30.61 43.04 -9.99
N ALA A 163 30.82 44.22 -10.58
CA ALA A 163 30.22 44.58 -11.87
C ALA A 163 30.70 43.67 -13.01
N ASN A 164 31.99 43.33 -13.05
CA ASN A 164 32.54 42.40 -14.03
C ASN A 164 31.99 40.99 -13.85
N GLU A 165 31.90 40.49 -12.61
CA GLU A 165 31.31 39.20 -12.29
C GLU A 165 29.85 39.13 -12.76
N ALA A 166 29.04 40.13 -12.40
CA ALA A 166 27.64 40.21 -12.85
C ALA A 166 27.49 40.25 -14.38
N TYR A 167 28.42 40.93 -15.06
CA TYR A 167 28.50 40.94 -16.53
C TYR A 167 28.76 39.53 -17.07
N TYR A 168 29.77 38.83 -16.55
CA TYR A 168 30.11 37.48 -16.99
C TYR A 168 29.00 36.49 -16.68
N GLU A 169 28.36 36.55 -15.51
CA GLU A 169 27.20 35.73 -15.17
C GLU A 169 26.04 35.95 -16.14
N THR A 170 25.75 37.21 -16.49
CA THR A 170 24.71 37.55 -17.46
C THR A 170 25.06 36.99 -18.84
N LYS A 171 26.33 37.07 -19.23
CA LYS A 171 26.79 36.53 -20.51
C LYS A 171 26.71 35.00 -20.56
N ILE A 172 27.10 34.33 -19.49
CA ILE A 172 26.97 32.87 -19.35
C ILE A 172 25.51 32.46 -19.48
N ARG A 173 24.59 33.12 -18.75
CA ARG A 173 23.14 32.86 -18.85
C ARG A 173 22.62 33.06 -20.26
N GLU A 174 23.05 34.13 -20.94
CA GLU A 174 22.65 34.39 -22.33
C GLU A 174 23.11 33.25 -23.27
N LEU A 175 24.38 32.83 -23.18
CA LEU A 175 24.93 31.75 -24.00
C LEU A 175 24.23 30.42 -23.72
N GLN A 176 24.04 30.07 -22.44
CA GLN A 176 23.29 28.88 -22.03
C GLN A 176 21.86 28.90 -22.59
N SER A 177 21.17 30.05 -22.53
CA SER A 177 19.82 30.19 -23.08
C SER A 177 19.76 29.99 -24.60
N LYS A 178 20.80 30.43 -25.32
CA LYS A 178 20.91 30.23 -26.78
C LYS A 178 21.17 28.77 -27.11
N GLU A 179 22.05 28.12 -26.36
CA GLU A 179 22.36 26.70 -26.53
C GLU A 179 21.13 25.83 -26.26
N ILE A 180 20.42 26.07 -25.14
CA ILE A 180 19.16 25.38 -24.82
C ILE A 180 18.15 25.56 -25.95
N LYS A 181 17.93 26.79 -26.44
CA LYS A 181 17.02 27.04 -27.57
C LYS A 181 17.43 26.32 -28.85
N ALA A 182 18.73 26.27 -29.15
CA ALA A 182 19.25 25.58 -30.33
C ALA A 182 19.04 24.06 -30.22
N LEU A 183 19.33 23.47 -29.05
CA LEU A 183 19.08 22.06 -28.76
C LEU A 183 17.58 21.73 -28.85
N GLN A 184 16.72 22.61 -28.32
CA GLN A 184 15.27 22.45 -28.40
C GLN A 184 14.78 22.48 -29.84
N GLN A 185 15.26 23.43 -30.66
CA GLN A 185 14.92 23.50 -32.07
C GLN A 185 15.43 22.27 -32.85
N GLN A 186 16.59 21.73 -32.48
CA GLN A 186 17.11 20.50 -33.06
C GLN A 186 16.24 19.30 -32.68
N LEU A 187 15.82 19.20 -31.42
CA LEU A 187 14.88 18.19 -30.94
C LEU A 187 13.53 18.30 -31.66
N ASP A 188 12.98 19.50 -31.84
CA ASP A 188 11.72 19.72 -32.54
C ASP A 188 11.82 19.35 -34.02
N LYS A 189 12.97 19.61 -34.66
CA LYS A 189 13.25 19.14 -36.03
C LYS A 189 13.36 17.62 -36.10
N THR A 190 13.99 16.98 -35.10
CA THR A 190 14.08 15.52 -34.99
C THR A 190 12.72 14.88 -34.70
N ASN A 191 11.90 15.48 -33.83
CA ASN A 191 10.54 15.03 -33.53
C ASN A 191 9.58 15.26 -34.71
N SER A 192 9.79 16.33 -35.47
CA SER A 192 9.11 16.59 -36.74
C SER A 192 9.70 15.80 -37.92
N THR A 193 10.69 14.91 -37.70
CA THR A 193 11.18 14.07 -38.81
C THR A 193 10.03 13.23 -39.31
N LYS A 194 9.88 13.23 -40.63
CA LYS A 194 8.94 12.38 -41.38
C LYS A 194 8.93 10.94 -40.86
N LEU A 195 10.04 10.43 -40.33
CA LEU A 195 10.17 9.10 -39.74
C LEU A 195 9.21 8.85 -38.56
N LEU A 196 9.01 9.81 -37.66
CA LEU A 196 8.08 9.62 -36.54
C LEU A 196 6.62 9.67 -37.01
N CYS A 197 6.29 10.59 -37.91
CA CYS A 197 4.97 10.65 -38.54
C CYS A 197 4.69 9.40 -39.39
N GLU A 198 5.67 8.90 -40.13
CA GLU A 198 5.59 7.63 -40.87
C GLU A 198 5.39 6.45 -39.91
N ARG A 199 6.13 6.39 -38.80
CA ARG A 199 5.93 5.35 -37.78
C ARG A 199 4.54 5.43 -37.15
N GLU A 200 4.06 6.62 -36.79
CA GLU A 200 2.71 6.82 -36.26
C GLU A 200 1.64 6.39 -37.26
N ASN A 201 1.81 6.70 -38.54
CA ASN A 201 0.90 6.26 -39.60
C ASN A 201 0.93 4.73 -39.77
N THR A 202 2.11 4.10 -39.72
CA THR A 202 2.21 2.63 -39.77
C THR A 202 1.57 1.96 -38.55
N ILE A 203 1.70 2.55 -37.35
CA ILE A 203 1.06 2.04 -36.14
C ILE A 203 -0.46 2.10 -36.31
N LYS A 204 -1.01 3.23 -36.75
CA LYS A 204 -2.45 3.38 -37.00
C LYS A 204 -2.95 2.35 -38.03
N GLU A 205 -2.19 2.12 -39.10
CA GLU A 205 -2.56 1.15 -40.12
C GLU A 205 -2.53 -0.29 -39.58
N LEU A 206 -1.56 -0.63 -38.72
CA LEU A 206 -1.48 -1.93 -38.06
C LEU A 206 -2.62 -2.12 -37.05
N GLU A 207 -2.96 -1.09 -36.27
CA GLU A 207 -4.09 -1.09 -35.33
C GLU A 207 -5.42 -1.31 -36.06
N GLN A 208 -5.63 -0.64 -37.19
CA GLN A 208 -6.82 -0.85 -38.02
C GLN A 208 -6.89 -2.29 -38.52
N LYS A 209 -5.80 -2.82 -39.09
CA LYS A 209 -5.75 -4.20 -39.58
C LYS A 209 -6.00 -5.22 -38.47
N LEU A 210 -5.46 -4.97 -37.27
CA LEU A 210 -5.70 -5.81 -36.11
C LEU A 210 -7.18 -5.77 -35.71
N GLY A 211 -7.79 -4.58 -35.64
CA GLY A 211 -9.20 -4.40 -35.34
C GLY A 211 -10.12 -5.10 -36.36
N GLU A 212 -9.82 -4.99 -37.65
CA GLU A 212 -10.55 -5.71 -38.70
C GLU A 212 -10.41 -7.23 -38.58
N SER A 213 -9.22 -7.73 -38.21
CA SER A 213 -9.00 -9.16 -37.98
C SER A 213 -9.79 -9.67 -36.78
N LEU A 214 -9.78 -8.94 -35.66
CA LEU A 214 -10.56 -9.27 -34.47
C LEU A 214 -12.06 -9.21 -34.74
N SER A 215 -12.53 -8.22 -35.51
CA SER A 215 -13.94 -8.13 -35.91
C SER A 215 -14.37 -9.34 -36.72
N LYS A 216 -13.56 -9.78 -37.69
CA LYS A 216 -13.84 -10.97 -38.50
C LYS A 216 -13.86 -12.24 -37.64
N GLU A 217 -12.94 -12.35 -36.69
CA GLU A 217 -12.90 -13.47 -35.75
C GLU A 217 -14.14 -13.48 -34.85
N LEU A 218 -14.55 -12.31 -34.35
CA LEU A 218 -15.78 -12.15 -33.56
C LEU A 218 -17.03 -12.50 -34.38
N ASP A 219 -17.12 -12.02 -35.62
CA ASP A 219 -18.25 -12.33 -36.51
C ASP A 219 -18.29 -13.83 -36.82
N SER A 220 -17.14 -14.49 -37.02
CA SER A 220 -17.10 -15.95 -37.22
C SER A 220 -17.55 -16.76 -36.01
N LEU A 221 -17.30 -16.26 -34.79
CA LEU A 221 -17.77 -16.87 -33.55
C LEU A 221 -19.27 -16.61 -33.31
N ASN A 222 -19.76 -15.44 -33.74
CA ASN A 222 -21.15 -15.02 -33.60
C ASN A 222 -22.10 -15.69 -34.62
N ILE A 223 -21.58 -16.29 -35.70
CA ILE A 223 -22.39 -17.08 -36.66
C ILE A 223 -22.85 -18.43 -36.08
N ASN A 224 -22.43 -18.81 -34.87
CA ASN A 224 -23.00 -19.95 -34.16
C ASN A 224 -24.33 -19.57 -33.47
N ASP A 225 -25.33 -19.13 -34.24
CA ASP A 225 -26.72 -18.90 -33.77
C ASP A 225 -27.30 -20.14 -33.05
N ALA A 226 -26.83 -21.34 -33.41
CA ALA A 226 -27.16 -22.59 -32.73
C ALA A 226 -26.66 -22.63 -31.27
N ALA A 227 -25.50 -22.04 -30.97
CA ALA A 227 -24.98 -21.98 -29.61
C ALA A 227 -25.75 -20.96 -28.76
N ALA A 228 -26.15 -19.82 -29.33
CA ALA A 228 -26.97 -18.82 -28.64
C ALA A 228 -28.38 -19.34 -28.33
N MET A 229 -29.02 -20.05 -29.27
CA MET A 229 -30.33 -20.68 -29.04
C MET A 229 -30.26 -21.82 -28.02
N ASN A 230 -29.19 -22.64 -28.05
CA ASN A 230 -28.97 -23.68 -27.05
C ASN A 230 -28.71 -23.06 -25.66
N GLU A 231 -27.95 -21.97 -25.55
CA GLU A 231 -27.71 -21.32 -24.26
C GLU A 231 -29.00 -20.74 -23.66
N MET A 232 -29.87 -20.15 -24.48
CA MET A 232 -31.15 -19.62 -24.01
C MET A 232 -32.11 -20.72 -23.54
N THR A 233 -32.20 -21.82 -24.29
CA THR A 233 -33.02 -22.99 -23.90
C THR A 233 -32.49 -23.68 -22.64
N PHE A 234 -31.17 -23.84 -22.50
CA PHE A 234 -30.57 -24.36 -21.27
C PHE A 234 -30.79 -23.43 -20.08
N ARG A 235 -30.80 -22.10 -20.27
CA ARG A 235 -31.14 -21.15 -19.20
C ARG A 235 -32.58 -21.32 -18.74
N GLU A 236 -33.53 -21.40 -19.66
CA GLU A 236 -34.94 -21.62 -19.35
C GLU A 236 -35.15 -22.95 -18.62
N GLU A 237 -34.49 -24.02 -19.06
CA GLU A 237 -34.55 -25.33 -18.39
C GLU A 237 -33.95 -25.28 -16.98
N VAL A 238 -32.81 -24.60 -16.79
CA VAL A 238 -32.21 -24.40 -15.45
C VAL A 238 -33.13 -23.60 -14.53
N GLU A 239 -33.81 -22.58 -15.05
CA GLU A 239 -34.75 -21.77 -14.28
C GLU A 239 -35.99 -22.58 -13.89
N GLN A 240 -36.54 -23.38 -14.81
CA GLN A 240 -37.64 -24.31 -14.52
C GLN A 240 -37.24 -25.34 -13.47
N LEU A 241 -36.05 -25.94 -13.57
CA LEU A 241 -35.55 -26.90 -12.60
C LEU A 241 -35.33 -26.28 -11.22
N ARG A 242 -34.88 -25.01 -11.15
CA ARG A 242 -34.76 -24.27 -9.89
C ARG A 242 -36.12 -24.04 -9.22
N LEU A 243 -37.11 -23.59 -9.99
CA LEU A 243 -38.47 -23.41 -9.48
C LEU A 243 -39.08 -24.73 -8.97
N GLN A 244 -38.82 -25.85 -9.66
CA GLN A 244 -39.23 -27.18 -9.20
C GLN A 244 -38.52 -27.59 -7.90
N LEU A 245 -37.25 -27.22 -7.74
CA LEU A 245 -36.50 -27.50 -6.52
C LEU A 245 -37.06 -26.70 -5.33
N ASP A 246 -37.38 -25.42 -5.55
CA ASP A 246 -37.94 -24.52 -4.53
C ASP A 246 -39.38 -24.90 -4.15
N ALA A 247 -40.16 -25.45 -5.10
CA ALA A 247 -41.51 -25.94 -4.85
C ALA A 247 -41.56 -27.31 -4.16
N ARG A 248 -40.42 -27.97 -3.92
CA ARG A 248 -40.38 -29.28 -3.27
C ARG A 248 -40.70 -29.11 -1.78
N PRO A 249 -41.64 -29.90 -1.22
CA PRO A 249 -41.96 -29.82 0.19
C PRO A 249 -40.72 -30.10 1.03
N THR A 250 -40.56 -29.30 2.07
CA THR A 250 -39.41 -29.39 2.98
C THR A 250 -39.48 -30.69 3.77
N ILE A 251 -38.32 -31.14 4.27
CA ILE A 251 -38.26 -32.33 5.13
C ILE A 251 -39.17 -32.16 6.35
N GLU A 252 -39.28 -30.94 6.86
CA GLU A 252 -40.10 -30.60 8.03
C GLU A 252 -41.60 -30.73 7.74
N GLU A 253 -42.07 -30.25 6.58
CA GLU A 253 -43.45 -30.45 6.11
C GLU A 253 -43.77 -31.93 5.88
N LEU A 254 -42.81 -32.69 5.31
CA LEU A 254 -42.97 -34.13 5.12
C LEU A 254 -43.03 -34.90 6.44
N THR A 255 -42.24 -34.51 7.44
CA THR A 255 -42.30 -35.12 8.78
C THR A 255 -43.62 -34.79 9.48
N GLU A 256 -44.12 -33.56 9.37
CA GLU A 256 -45.42 -33.19 9.95
C GLU A 256 -46.58 -33.95 9.28
N LEU A 257 -46.55 -34.09 7.95
CA LEU A 257 -47.52 -34.92 7.22
C LEU A 257 -47.45 -36.39 7.64
N GLN A 258 -46.24 -36.94 7.83
CA GLN A 258 -46.06 -38.31 8.29
C GLN A 258 -46.62 -38.51 9.70
N ASP A 259 -46.34 -37.60 10.63
CA ASP A 259 -46.88 -37.63 11.99
C ASP A 259 -48.42 -37.57 12.00
N ASN A 260 -48.99 -36.73 11.13
CA ASN A 260 -50.44 -36.63 10.96
C ASN A 260 -51.06 -37.94 10.41
N ILE A 261 -50.39 -38.59 9.45
CA ILE A 261 -50.83 -39.88 8.92
C ILE A 261 -50.75 -40.96 10.01
N ASP A 262 -49.65 -41.01 10.76
CA ASP A 262 -49.46 -42.01 11.81
C ASP A 262 -50.50 -41.85 12.94
N GLU A 263 -50.83 -40.61 13.31
CA GLU A 263 -51.92 -40.33 14.25
C GLU A 263 -53.29 -40.74 13.68
N MET A 264 -53.56 -40.46 12.40
CA MET A 264 -54.79 -40.89 11.74
C MET A 264 -54.93 -42.41 11.71
N VAL A 265 -53.85 -43.12 11.39
CA VAL A 265 -53.80 -44.59 11.40
C VAL A 265 -54.03 -45.13 12.81
N ARG A 266 -53.43 -44.50 13.84
CA ARG A 266 -53.65 -44.88 15.24
C ARG A 266 -55.11 -44.73 15.64
N LEU A 267 -55.74 -43.61 15.30
CA LEU A 267 -57.16 -43.37 15.58
C LEU A 267 -58.06 -44.35 14.84
N HIS A 268 -57.78 -44.62 13.56
CA HIS A 268 -58.53 -45.59 12.76
C HIS A 268 -58.42 -47.00 13.35
N ASN A 269 -57.22 -47.44 13.73
CA ASN A 269 -57.01 -48.75 14.35
C ASN A 269 -57.75 -48.89 15.68
N ASN A 270 -57.80 -47.82 16.50
CA ASN A 270 -58.61 -47.81 17.70
C ASN A 270 -60.11 -47.95 17.37
N GLU A 271 -60.60 -47.23 16.37
CA GLU A 271 -62.00 -47.32 15.94
C GLU A 271 -62.35 -48.71 15.42
N VAL A 272 -61.47 -49.32 14.61
CA VAL A 272 -61.61 -50.69 14.11
C VAL A 272 -61.62 -51.67 15.27
N PHE A 273 -60.72 -51.51 16.26
CA PHE A 273 -60.69 -52.35 17.45
C PHE A 273 -62.02 -52.31 18.21
N PHE A 274 -62.56 -51.12 18.48
CA PHE A 274 -63.85 -50.99 19.17
C PHE A 274 -65.01 -51.58 18.34
N LYS A 275 -65.04 -51.35 17.03
CA LYS A 275 -66.04 -51.94 16.13
C LYS A 275 -65.94 -53.46 16.08
N GLN A 276 -64.73 -54.01 16.12
CA GLN A 276 -64.49 -55.45 16.13
C GLN A 276 -64.97 -56.10 17.42
N GLU A 277 -64.71 -55.47 18.58
CA GLU A 277 -65.21 -55.94 19.88
C GLU A 277 -66.75 -55.93 19.92
N GLU A 278 -67.35 -54.86 19.43
CA GLU A 278 -68.80 -54.72 19.32
C GLU A 278 -69.41 -55.78 18.38
N LEU A 279 -68.79 -55.99 17.21
CA LEU A 279 -69.21 -57.04 16.27
C LEU A 279 -69.09 -58.43 16.89
N GLN A 280 -68.04 -58.69 17.67
CA GLN A 280 -67.86 -59.96 18.37
C GLN A 280 -68.96 -60.17 19.43
N ARG A 281 -69.37 -59.11 20.13
CA ARG A 281 -70.50 -59.17 21.08
C ARG A 281 -71.80 -59.52 20.35
N VAL A 282 -72.12 -58.79 19.29
CA VAL A 282 -73.37 -58.99 18.52
C VAL A 282 -73.39 -60.36 17.84
N THR A 283 -72.27 -60.84 17.31
CA THR A 283 -72.17 -62.18 16.70
C THR A 283 -72.33 -63.29 17.75
N ASN A 284 -71.74 -63.14 18.94
CA ASN A 284 -71.96 -64.06 20.05
C ASN A 284 -73.43 -64.08 20.51
N GLU A 285 -74.10 -62.93 20.54
CA GLU A 285 -75.54 -62.86 20.83
C GLU A 285 -76.38 -63.51 19.72
N ASN A 286 -76.08 -63.23 18.46
CA ASN A 286 -76.75 -63.85 17.31
C ASN A 286 -76.57 -65.36 17.28
N SER A 287 -75.38 -65.89 17.57
CA SER A 287 -75.16 -67.34 17.65
C SER A 287 -75.99 -67.97 18.77
N LYS A 288 -76.09 -67.33 19.95
CA LYS A 288 -76.96 -67.77 21.05
C LYS A 288 -78.44 -67.77 20.62
N LEU A 289 -78.87 -66.75 19.87
CA LEU A 289 -80.22 -66.66 19.33
C LEU A 289 -80.50 -67.72 18.26
N GLN A 290 -79.54 -67.99 17.36
CA GLN A 290 -79.64 -69.05 16.35
C GLN A 290 -79.76 -70.42 17.00
N VAL A 291 -78.95 -70.75 18.02
CA VAL A 291 -79.07 -72.02 18.75
C VAL A 291 -80.44 -72.14 19.45
N ARG A 292 -80.99 -71.04 19.97
CA ARG A 292 -82.35 -71.02 20.53
C ARG A 292 -83.41 -71.28 19.45
N LEU A 293 -83.24 -70.69 18.27
CA LEU A 293 -84.15 -70.87 17.13
C LEU A 293 -84.09 -72.31 16.59
N GLU A 294 -82.89 -72.87 16.43
CA GLU A 294 -82.68 -74.23 15.94
C GLU A 294 -83.27 -75.27 16.90
N ARG A 295 -83.07 -75.10 18.22
CA ARG A 295 -83.75 -75.93 19.23
C ARG A 295 -85.28 -75.83 19.16
N ALA A 296 -85.83 -74.66 18.82
CA ALA A 296 -87.28 -74.49 18.62
C ALA A 296 -87.76 -75.19 17.33
N LEU A 297 -86.95 -75.18 16.26
CA LEU A 297 -87.25 -75.83 14.98
C LEU A 297 -87.08 -77.37 15.02
N GLU A 298 -86.06 -77.89 15.69
CA GLU A 298 -85.88 -79.35 15.89
C GLU A 298 -87.04 -79.96 16.69
N GLY A 299 -87.61 -79.20 17.63
CA GLY A 299 -88.86 -79.57 18.30
C GLY A 299 -90.06 -79.68 17.35
N SER A 300 -90.01 -79.05 16.17
CA SER A 300 -91.10 -79.04 15.18
C SER A 300 -90.93 -80.06 14.05
N ILE A 301 -89.75 -80.65 13.84
CA ILE A 301 -89.45 -81.51 12.65
C ILE A 301 -89.68 -83.02 12.92
N ILE A 302 -89.90 -83.44 14.18
CA ILE A 302 -90.16 -84.86 14.51
C ILE A 302 -91.60 -85.30 14.13
N THR A 303 -92.49 -84.40 13.69
CA THR A 303 -93.93 -84.73 13.56
C THR A 303 -94.47 -85.02 12.16
N ASN A 304 -93.70 -85.06 11.06
CA ASN A 304 -94.31 -85.42 9.74
C ASN A 304 -93.35 -86.12 8.75
N ARG A 305 -93.53 -87.44 8.59
CA ARG A 305 -93.17 -88.22 7.39
C ARG A 305 -94.39 -89.06 7.00
N ILE A 306 -94.98 -88.82 5.82
CA ILE A 306 -95.70 -89.79 4.95
C ILE A 306 -96.17 -89.10 3.64
N SER A 307 -95.87 -89.77 2.51
CA SER A 307 -96.48 -89.79 1.15
C SER A 307 -96.68 -88.51 0.30
N ASP A 308 -96.11 -88.46 -0.91
CA ASP A 308 -96.76 -89.00 -2.14
C ASP A 308 -95.83 -88.98 -3.38
N ASN A 309 -96.06 -89.94 -4.29
CA ASN A 309 -95.41 -90.11 -5.60
C ASN A 309 -96.36 -89.64 -6.70
N THR A 310 -95.89 -88.85 -7.69
CA THR A 310 -96.32 -88.95 -9.10
C THR A 310 -95.37 -88.22 -10.06
N SER A 311 -95.24 -88.80 -11.24
CA SER A 311 -94.40 -88.55 -12.43
C SER A 311 -94.86 -87.41 -13.34
N HIS A 312 -93.92 -86.90 -14.18
CA HIS A 312 -94.01 -86.24 -15.51
C HIS A 312 -92.92 -85.14 -15.59
N ASP A 313 -92.27 -84.76 -16.69
CA ASP A 313 -92.08 -85.24 -18.06
C ASP A 313 -90.91 -84.38 -18.63
N SER A 314 -90.32 -84.85 -19.72
CA SER A 314 -89.31 -84.19 -20.54
C SER A 314 -89.77 -82.82 -21.06
N MET A 315 -88.89 -81.81 -21.14
CA MET A 315 -88.84 -80.91 -22.30
C MET A 315 -87.53 -80.10 -22.39
N THR A 316 -86.89 -80.27 -23.54
CA THR A 316 -85.95 -79.37 -24.21
C THR A 316 -86.41 -77.91 -24.19
N ILE A 317 -85.52 -76.98 -23.79
CA ILE A 317 -85.69 -75.55 -24.08
C ILE A 317 -84.77 -75.17 -25.24
N ASN A 318 -85.43 -74.89 -26.36
CA ASN A 318 -84.89 -74.28 -27.57
C ASN A 318 -84.17 -72.96 -27.25
N SER A 319 -82.98 -72.77 -27.80
CA SER A 319 -82.32 -71.46 -27.83
C SER A 319 -83.22 -70.46 -28.55
N LEU A 320 -83.54 -69.35 -27.89
CA LEU A 320 -84.27 -68.21 -28.47
C LEU A 320 -83.51 -67.64 -29.68
N PRO A 321 -84.20 -67.11 -30.71
CA PRO A 321 -83.55 -66.45 -31.82
C PRO A 321 -82.95 -65.11 -31.37
N ILE A 322 -81.72 -64.82 -31.82
CA ILE A 322 -81.05 -63.53 -31.60
C ILE A 322 -81.83 -62.46 -32.38
N TYR A 323 -82.46 -61.54 -31.65
CA TYR A 323 -83.14 -60.38 -32.21
C TYR A 323 -82.10 -59.43 -32.84
N LYS A 324 -82.25 -59.15 -34.14
CA LYS A 324 -81.53 -58.06 -34.82
C LYS A 324 -82.50 -56.90 -35.01
N PRO A 325 -82.24 -55.72 -34.44
CA PRO A 325 -83.09 -54.55 -34.62
C PRO A 325 -83.03 -54.05 -36.08
N GLU A 326 -84.12 -53.45 -36.56
CA GLU A 326 -84.22 -52.87 -37.91
C GLU A 326 -83.38 -51.61 -38.11
N ASN A 327 -82.85 -51.02 -37.04
CA ASN A 327 -81.94 -49.88 -37.07
C ASN A 327 -80.73 -50.12 -36.16
N ASP A 328 -79.52 -49.82 -36.66
CA ASP A 328 -78.29 -49.81 -35.87
C ASP A 328 -78.44 -48.80 -34.73
N THR A 329 -78.73 -49.32 -33.54
CA THR A 329 -78.85 -48.53 -32.32
C THR A 329 -77.58 -48.76 -31.53
N ASP A 330 -76.83 -47.67 -31.33
CA ASP A 330 -75.59 -47.67 -30.57
C ASP A 330 -75.86 -48.17 -29.13
N PRO A 331 -75.22 -49.26 -28.66
CA PRO A 331 -75.35 -49.79 -27.31
C PRO A 331 -75.02 -48.80 -26.18
N SER A 332 -74.40 -47.67 -26.54
CA SER A 332 -73.96 -46.58 -25.66
C SER A 332 -75.03 -45.50 -25.47
N THR A 333 -76.12 -45.51 -26.24
CA THR A 333 -77.15 -44.45 -26.12
C THR A 333 -77.94 -44.54 -24.81
N GLY A 334 -77.95 -43.46 -24.02
CA GLY A 334 -78.83 -43.29 -22.84
C GLY A 334 -78.23 -43.62 -21.47
N LYS A 335 -76.90 -43.72 -21.35
CA LYS A 335 -76.20 -43.85 -20.06
C LYS A 335 -75.27 -42.65 -19.84
N ASP A 336 -75.28 -42.08 -18.64
CA ASP A 336 -74.51 -40.87 -18.30
C ASP A 336 -73.02 -41.13 -17.97
N ASN A 337 -72.49 -42.29 -18.38
CA ASN A 337 -71.09 -42.64 -18.12
C ASN A 337 -70.23 -42.28 -19.33
N TRP A 338 -69.08 -41.62 -19.14
CA TRP A 338 -68.15 -41.27 -20.21
C TRP A 338 -66.92 -42.20 -20.22
N CYS A 339 -66.48 -42.61 -21.41
CA CYS A 339 -65.34 -43.50 -21.58
C CYS A 339 -64.10 -42.76 -22.07
N GLY A 340 -63.02 -42.79 -21.27
CA GLY A 340 -61.74 -42.15 -21.63
C GLY A 340 -60.89 -42.90 -22.65
N LEU A 341 -61.28 -44.12 -23.07
CA LEU A 341 -60.55 -44.87 -24.10
C LEU A 341 -60.98 -44.45 -25.52
N CYS A 342 -62.29 -44.35 -25.77
CA CYS A 342 -62.84 -44.00 -27.08
C CYS A 342 -63.51 -42.61 -27.13
N GLU A 343 -63.45 -41.84 -26.03
CA GLU A 343 -64.01 -40.49 -25.86
C GLU A 343 -65.53 -40.38 -26.11
N ARG A 344 -66.28 -41.47 -25.94
CA ARG A 344 -67.75 -41.50 -26.15
C ARG A 344 -68.51 -41.64 -24.84
N ASP A 345 -69.69 -41.02 -24.81
CA ASP A 345 -70.69 -41.19 -23.75
C ASP A 345 -71.39 -42.55 -23.87
N GLY A 346 -71.88 -43.08 -22.75
CA GLY A 346 -72.67 -44.31 -22.67
C GLY A 346 -72.07 -45.49 -21.92
N HIS A 347 -70.78 -45.48 -21.61
CA HIS A 347 -70.08 -46.60 -20.97
C HIS A 347 -68.81 -46.15 -20.22
N ASN A 348 -68.24 -47.01 -19.38
CA ASN A 348 -67.00 -46.76 -18.64
C ASN A 348 -65.81 -47.48 -19.31
N SER A 349 -64.58 -47.03 -19.10
CA SER A 349 -63.34 -47.57 -19.66
C SER A 349 -63.12 -49.07 -19.41
N LEU A 350 -63.75 -49.66 -18.39
CA LEU A 350 -63.68 -51.10 -18.10
C LEU A 350 -64.55 -51.97 -19.01
N ASN A 351 -65.57 -51.40 -19.66
CA ASN A 351 -66.51 -52.11 -20.53
C ASN A 351 -66.66 -51.35 -21.86
N CYS A 352 -65.53 -51.01 -22.50
CA CYS A 352 -65.55 -50.31 -23.77
C CYS A 352 -65.84 -51.28 -24.92
N PRO A 353 -67.00 -51.17 -25.61
CA PRO A 353 -67.31 -52.03 -26.74
C PRO A 353 -66.46 -51.70 -27.99
N TYR A 354 -65.71 -50.59 -27.95
CA TYR A 354 -64.87 -50.08 -29.05
C TYR A 354 -63.36 -50.21 -28.76
N GLU A 355 -62.98 -50.99 -27.74
CA GLU A 355 -61.56 -51.15 -27.33
C GLU A 355 -60.66 -51.64 -28.49
N ASN A 356 -61.22 -52.36 -29.46
CA ASN A 356 -60.49 -52.90 -30.61
C ASN A 356 -60.48 -52.01 -31.86
N ASP A 357 -61.17 -50.86 -31.86
CA ASP A 357 -61.27 -49.97 -33.03
C ASP A 357 -60.20 -48.85 -33.04
N ILE A 358 -59.31 -48.82 -32.04
CA ILE A 358 -58.33 -47.73 -31.80
C ILE A 358 -56.90 -48.12 -32.26
N PHE A 359 -56.76 -49.20 -33.04
CA PHE A 359 -55.49 -49.59 -33.68
C PHE A 359 -55.59 -49.70 -35.20
#